data_AF-A0A1X2IY05-F1
#
_entry.id   AF-A0A1X2IY05-F1
#
_cell.length_a   1.000
_cell.length_b   1.000
_cell.length_c   1.000
_cell.angle_alpha   90.00
_cell.angle_beta   90.00
_cell.angle_gamma   90.00
#
_symmetry.space_group_name_H-M   'P 1'
#
loop_
_entity.id
_entity.type
_entity.pdbx_description
1 polymer ?
#
loop_
_entity_poly.entity_id
_entity_poly.type
_entity_poly.pdbx_seq_one_letter_code
_entity_poly.pdbx_strand_id
1 'polypeptide(L)' 'MEECAKECPSLKHHLDECNERVENGSSENCIEEFFHFMHCADECAAPKIFATTK' A
#
# COMPACT_ATOMS: atom_id res chain seq x y z
N MET A 1 4.45 -5.88 8.59
CA MET A 1 3.89 -5.15 7.42
C MET A 1 2.86 -5.99 6.68
N GLU A 2 3.15 -7.25 6.32
CA GLU A 2 2.18 -8.16 5.66
C GLU A 2 0.87 -8.36 6.42
N GLU A 3 0.91 -8.38 7.76
CA GLU A 3 -0.30 -8.45 8.59
C GLU A 3 -1.17 -7.20 8.52
N CYS A 4 -0.57 -6.02 8.40
CA CYS A 4 -1.27 -4.73 8.35
C CYS A 4 -1.77 -4.39 6.94
N ALA A 5 -1.10 -4.91 5.90
CA ALA A 5 -1.53 -4.80 4.51
C ALA A 5 -2.93 -5.38 4.24
N LYS A 6 -3.35 -6.38 5.02
CA LYS A 6 -4.65 -7.06 4.88
C LYS A 6 -5.84 -6.18 5.27
N GLU A 7 -5.60 -5.11 6.05
CA GLU A 7 -6.64 -4.18 6.49
C GLU A 7 -7.03 -3.18 5.39
N CYS A 8 -6.29 -3.13 4.29
CA CYS A 8 -6.44 -2.14 3.23
C CYS A 8 -6.79 -2.76 1.85
N PRO A 9 -7.80 -3.65 1.75
CA PRO A 9 -8.05 -4.45 0.55
C PRO A 9 -8.42 -3.60 -0.67
N SER A 10 -9.22 -2.55 -0.51
CA SER A 10 -9.62 -1.68 -1.62
C SER A 10 -8.45 -0.88 -2.18
N LEU A 11 -7.58 -0.36 -1.30
CA LEU A 11 -6.40 0.40 -1.72
C LEU A 11 -5.37 -0.51 -2.40
N LYS A 12 -5.24 -1.75 -1.91
CA LYS A 12 -4.44 -2.77 -2.58
C LYS A 12 -4.98 -3.09 -3.97
N HIS A 13 -6.29 -3.21 -4.11
CA HIS A 13 -6.93 -3.45 -5.40
C HIS A 13 -6.62 -2.34 -6.41
N HIS A 14 -6.74 -1.06 -6.01
CA HIS A 14 -6.40 0.06 -6.90
C HIS A 14 -4.92 0.09 -7.31
N LEU A 15 -4.03 -0.23 -6.37
CA LEU A 15 -2.61 -0.37 -6.69
C LEU A 15 -2.37 -1.50 -7.71
N ASP A 16 -3.05 -2.63 -7.57
CA ASP A 16 -2.96 -3.75 -8.50
C ASP A 16 -3.52 -3.40 -9.88
N GLU A 17 -4.66 -2.71 -9.94
CA GLU A 17 -5.24 -2.20 -11.19
C GLU A 17 -4.29 -1.23 -11.90
N CYS A 18 -3.62 -0.33 -11.14
CA CYS A 18 -2.63 0.57 -11.73
C CYS A 18 -1.42 -0.19 -12.28
N ASN A 19 -0.89 -1.15 -11.52
CA ASN A 19 0.24 -1.96 -11.96
C ASN A 19 -0.11 -2.74 -13.24
N GLU A 20 -1.32 -3.30 -13.33
CA GLU A 20 -1.80 -3.98 -14.54
C GLU A 20 -1.83 -3.02 -15.75
N ARG A 21 -2.27 -1.76 -15.58
CA ARG A 21 -2.23 -0.76 -16.66
C ARG A 21 -0.81 -0.45 -17.11
N VAL A 22 0.13 -0.29 -16.17
CA VAL A 22 1.55 -0.03 -16.45
C VAL A 22 2.18 -1.23 -17.18
N GLU A 23 1.91 -2.45 -16.73
CA GLU A 23 2.38 -3.68 -17.41
C GLU A 23 1.81 -3.80 -18.83
N ASN A 24 0.59 -3.32 -19.05
CA ASN A 24 -0.04 -3.25 -20.37
C ASN A 24 0.40 -2.03 -21.22
N GLY A 25 1.42 -1.30 -20.79
CA GLY A 25 2.06 -0.23 -21.58
C GLY A 25 1.55 1.18 -21.31
N SER A 26 0.80 1.39 -20.22
CA SER A 26 0.50 2.74 -19.74
C SER A 26 1.78 3.47 -19.35
N SER A 27 1.86 4.78 -19.64
CA SER A 27 2.98 5.64 -19.25
C SER A 27 2.80 6.29 -17.87
N GLU A 28 1.75 5.91 -17.15
CA GLU A 28 1.50 6.37 -15.78
C GLU A 28 2.49 5.75 -14.78
N ASN A 29 2.48 6.25 -13.55
CA ASN A 29 3.14 5.60 -12.42
C ASN A 29 2.14 5.46 -11.28
N CYS A 30 2.30 4.42 -10.47
CA CYS A 30 1.34 4.05 -9.42
C CYS A 30 1.68 4.63 -8.05
N ILE A 31 2.31 5.81 -8.02
CA ILE A 31 2.84 6.36 -6.77
C ILE A 31 1.74 6.86 -5.85
N GLU A 32 0.64 7.35 -6.42
CA GLU A 32 -0.53 7.80 -5.66
C GLU A 32 -1.19 6.61 -4.95
N GLU A 33 -1.49 5.54 -5.69
CA GLU A 33 -2.10 4.33 -5.14
C GLU A 33 -1.18 3.65 -4.13
N PHE A 34 0.14 3.68 -4.38
CA PHE A 34 1.13 3.19 -3.42
C PHE A 34 1.10 4.00 -2.12
N PHE A 35 1.06 5.34 -2.18
CA PHE A 35 1.00 6.16 -0.98
C PHE A 35 -0.31 5.99 -0.21
N HIS A 36 -1.45 5.85 -0.89
CA HIS A 36 -2.71 5.54 -0.22
C HIS A 36 -2.65 4.18 0.50
N PHE A 37 -2.16 3.14 -0.19
CA PHE A 37 -2.02 1.81 0.41
C PHE A 37 -1.04 1.81 1.60
N MET A 38 0.12 2.45 1.46
CA MET A 38 1.12 2.55 2.52
C MET A 38 0.61 3.35 3.71
N HIS A 39 -0.08 4.47 3.49
CA HIS A 39 -0.65 5.27 4.56
C HIS A 39 -1.59 4.43 5.44
N CYS A 40 -2.50 3.68 4.81
CA CYS A 40 -3.40 2.78 5.52
C CYS A 40 -2.64 1.66 6.27
N ALA A 41 -1.64 1.04 5.65
CA ALA A 41 -0.84 0.00 6.30
C ALA A 41 -0.02 0.55 7.49
N ASP A 42 0.46 1.79 7.40
CA ASP A 42 1.25 2.46 8.42
C ASP A 42 0.42 2.83 9.65
N GLU A 43 -0.86 3.16 9.50
CA GLU A 43 -1.76 3.37 10.66
C GLU A 43 -1.80 2.14 11.57
N CYS A 44 -1.73 0.93 11.00
CA CYS A 44 -1.61 -0.32 11.75
C CYS A 44 -0.18 -0.64 12.19
N ALA A 45 0.82 -0.42 11.32
CA ALA A 45 2.18 -0.88 11.57
C ALA A 45 2.95 0.03 12.54
N ALA A 46 2.78 1.35 12.45
CA ALA A 46 3.51 2.33 13.25
C ALA A 46 3.45 2.06 14.77
N PRO A 47 2.27 1.89 15.42
CA PRO A 47 2.22 1.67 16.86
C PRO A 47 2.92 0.37 17.29
N LYS A 48 2.83 -0.70 16.48
CA LYS A 48 3.49 -1.99 16.75
C LYS A 48 5.01 -1.88 16.66
N ILE A 49 5.50 -1.16 15.66
CA ILE A 49 6.93 -0.93 15.48
C ILE A 49 7.47 -0.07 16.62
N PHE A 50 6.82 1.05 16.94
CA PHE A 50 7.27 1.93 18.03
C PHE A 50 7.18 1.26 19.40
N ALA A 51 6.27 0.31 19.62
CA ALA A 51 6.22 -0.48 20.86
C ALA A 51 7.43 -1.42 21.03
N THR A 52 8.11 -1.80 19.94
CA THR A 52 9.28 -2.71 19.97
C THR A 52 10.61 -1.98 19.78
N THR A 53 10.56 -0.69 19.46
CA THR A 53 11.74 0.16 19.27
C THR A 53 12.08 0.84 20.61
N LYS A 54 13.33 0.68 21.08
CA LYS A 54 13.86 1.38 22.27
C LYS A 54 14.37 2.77 21.92
#